data_AF-R9JJS6-F1
#
_entry.id   AF-R9JJS6-F1
#
_cell.length_a   1.000
_cell.length_b   1.000
_cell.length_c   1.000
_cell.angle_alpha   90.00
_cell.angle_beta   90.00
_cell.angle_gamma   90.00
#
_symmetry.space_group_name_H-M   'P 1'
#
loop_
_entity.id
_entity.type
_entity.pdbx_description
1 polymer ?
#
loop_
_entity_poly.entity_id
_entity_poly.type
_entity_poly.pdbx_seq_one_letter_code
_entity_poly.pdbx_strand_id
1 'polypeptide(L)'
;MTELDLFHQYIPDIAEMIINQRERTQEQRVQWYKDCVEYAKSLNPFVYGFIRKTLMVIDNYLEENDDTKMMKIEDIKIYPCFAANKPKPDKMNQKEQYFAETGLLQSRIILDSRGNLIDGYTSYLLAKAHDIKIVSVRYGKRQIVRASYKPGGRLYSWELPEALINRVSAGDKVLVHTERGVKVVTVAVVKEYAGNEPEPLRMVINVKQARRV
;
A
#
# COMPACT_ATOMS: atom_id res chain seq x y z
N MET A 1 9.33 36.58 8.88
CA MET A 1 8.15 35.71 8.77
C MET A 1 8.64 34.36 8.25
N THR A 2 8.49 33.31 9.04
CA THR A 2 8.94 31.96 8.71
C THR A 2 7.86 31.18 7.93
N GLU A 3 8.22 30.04 7.35
CA GLU A 3 7.23 29.12 6.75
C GLU A 3 6.20 28.63 7.78
N LEU A 4 6.62 28.45 9.04
CA LEU A 4 5.75 28.03 10.13
C LEU A 4 4.75 29.14 10.52
N ASP A 5 5.18 30.40 10.51
CA ASP A 5 4.30 31.54 10.78
C ASP A 5 3.22 31.68 9.69
N LEU A 6 3.63 31.54 8.42
CA LEU A 6 2.71 31.54 7.29
C LEU A 6 1.73 30.37 7.35
N PHE A 7 2.21 29.17 7.68
CA PHE A 7 1.34 28.01 7.81
C PHE A 7 0.26 28.27 8.86
N HIS A 8 0.63 28.68 10.08
CA HIS A 8 -0.33 29.00 11.14
C HIS A 8 -1.34 30.08 10.74
N GLN A 9 -0.89 31.10 10.00
CA GLN A 9 -1.77 32.17 9.53
C GLN A 9 -2.85 31.66 8.55
N TYR A 10 -2.52 30.69 7.69
CA TYR A 10 -3.40 30.19 6.64
C TYR A 10 -4.03 28.81 6.95
N ILE A 11 -3.91 28.29 8.17
CA ILE A 11 -4.52 27.00 8.57
C ILE A 11 -6.03 26.93 8.21
N PRO A 12 -6.87 27.95 8.50
CA PRO A 12 -8.29 27.88 8.17
C PRO A 12 -8.56 27.75 6.67
N ASP A 13 -7.84 28.53 5.86
CA ASP A 13 -7.98 28.49 4.40
C ASP A 13 -7.48 27.16 3.82
N ILE A 14 -6.40 26.61 4.35
CA ILE A 14 -5.88 25.29 3.98
C ILE A 14 -6.89 24.19 4.32
N ALA A 15 -7.54 24.26 5.49
CA ALA A 15 -8.57 23.31 5.89
C ALA A 15 -9.81 23.39 4.97
N GLU A 16 -10.24 24.59 4.61
CA GLU A 16 -11.32 24.79 3.64
C GLU A 16 -10.95 24.29 2.24
N MET A 17 -9.72 24.54 1.78
CA MET A 17 -9.20 23.98 0.52
C MET A 17 -9.26 22.45 0.52
N ILE A 18 -8.87 21.80 1.62
CA ILE A 18 -8.95 20.34 1.77
C ILE A 18 -10.39 19.84 1.63
N ILE A 19 -11.35 20.46 2.33
CA ILE A 19 -12.77 20.09 2.25
C ILE A 19 -13.26 20.20 0.79
N ASN A 20 -12.97 21.32 0.13
CA ASN A 20 -13.35 21.56 -1.26
C ASN A 20 -12.71 20.56 -2.24
N GLN A 21 -11.48 20.08 -1.98
CA GLN A 21 -10.85 19.07 -2.83
C GLN A 21 -11.43 17.64 -2.62
N ARG A 22 -12.03 17.35 -1.47
CA ARG A 22 -12.68 16.05 -1.21
C ARG A 22 -13.93 15.84 -2.08
N GLU A 23 -14.63 16.92 -2.43
CA GLU A 23 -15.82 16.88 -3.28
C GLU A 23 -15.50 16.72 -4.78
N ARG A 24 -14.22 16.81 -5.16
CA ARG A 24 -13.78 16.76 -6.56
C ARG A 24 -13.40 15.35 -7.01
N THR A 25 -13.53 15.09 -8.30
CA THR A 25 -13.00 13.87 -8.93
C THR A 25 -11.47 13.88 -8.97
N GLN A 26 -10.84 12.72 -9.17
CA GLN A 26 -9.38 12.62 -9.28
C GLN A 26 -8.82 13.49 -10.41
N GLU A 27 -9.49 13.52 -11.56
CA GLU A 27 -9.10 14.34 -12.72
C GLU A 27 -9.18 15.84 -12.40
N GLN A 28 -10.22 16.27 -11.70
CA GLN A 28 -10.39 17.65 -11.25
C GLN A 28 -9.33 18.05 -10.22
N ARG A 29 -8.95 17.16 -9.29
CA ARG A 29 -7.86 17.41 -8.34
C ARG A 29 -6.51 17.55 -9.04
N VAL A 30 -6.20 16.66 -9.99
CA VAL A 30 -4.96 16.72 -10.78
C VAL A 30 -4.89 18.02 -11.59
N GLN A 31 -5.99 18.44 -12.20
CA GLN A 31 -6.03 19.69 -12.94
C GLN A 31 -5.82 20.89 -12.01
N TRP A 32 -6.52 20.93 -10.88
CA TRP A 32 -6.35 21.99 -9.88
C TRP A 32 -4.91 22.08 -9.35
N TYR A 33 -4.27 20.95 -9.05
CA TYR A 33 -2.87 20.93 -8.61
C TYR A 33 -1.95 21.55 -9.66
N LYS A 34 -2.14 21.21 -10.95
CA LYS A 34 -1.36 21.79 -12.05
C LYS A 34 -1.55 23.31 -12.13
N ASP A 35 -2.78 23.77 -12.01
CA ASP A 35 -3.11 25.19 -12.07
C ASP A 35 -2.45 25.96 -10.91
N CYS A 36 -2.48 25.41 -9.69
CA CYS A 36 -1.82 26.01 -8.53
C CYS A 36 -0.30 26.07 -8.67
N VAL A 37 0.34 25.00 -9.18
CA VAL A 37 1.79 25.00 -9.42
C VAL A 37 2.15 26.00 -10.52
N GLU A 38 1.38 26.07 -11.61
CA GLU A 38 1.63 27.00 -12.70
C GLU A 38 1.52 28.45 -12.24
N TYR A 39 0.48 28.78 -11.47
CA TYR A 39 0.34 30.07 -10.82
C TYR A 39 1.55 30.37 -9.92
N ALA A 40 1.94 29.42 -9.07
CA ALA A 40 3.02 29.61 -8.11
C ALA A 40 4.39 29.87 -8.76
N LYS A 41 4.64 29.36 -9.98
CA LYS A 41 5.89 29.64 -10.73
C LYS A 41 6.08 31.12 -11.07
N SER A 42 4.99 31.89 -11.14
CA SER A 42 5.04 33.34 -11.38
C SER A 42 5.45 34.14 -10.12
N LEU A 43 5.49 33.48 -8.96
CA LEU A 43 5.79 34.09 -7.68
C LEU A 43 7.27 33.97 -7.34
N ASN A 44 7.69 34.68 -6.29
CA ASN A 44 9.07 34.59 -5.81
C ASN A 44 9.38 33.17 -5.27
N PRO A 45 10.66 32.75 -5.27
CA PRO A 45 11.05 31.37 -4.95
C PRO A 45 10.63 30.89 -3.56
N PHE A 46 10.57 31.79 -2.58
CA PHE A 46 10.16 31.45 -1.22
C PHE A 46 8.67 31.10 -1.18
N VAL A 47 7.82 31.94 -1.78
CA VAL A 47 6.36 31.69 -1.85
C VAL A 47 6.05 30.47 -2.70
N TYR A 48 6.75 30.27 -3.82
CA TYR A 48 6.65 29.06 -4.63
C TYR A 48 6.97 27.80 -3.80
N GLY A 49 8.06 27.84 -3.02
CA GLY A 49 8.46 26.73 -2.13
C GLY A 49 7.39 26.42 -1.08
N PHE A 50 6.83 27.45 -0.44
CA PHE A 50 5.77 27.31 0.55
C PHE A 50 4.48 26.72 -0.04
N ILE A 51 4.01 27.23 -1.19
CA ILE A 51 2.81 26.72 -1.87
C ILE A 51 3.01 25.26 -2.26
N ARG A 52 4.16 24.93 -2.85
CA ARG A 52 4.46 23.55 -3.25
C ARG A 52 4.44 22.59 -2.05
N LYS A 53 5.05 22.96 -0.91
CA LYS A 53 5.02 22.16 0.32
C LYS A 53 3.58 22.00 0.85
N THR A 54 2.79 23.08 0.82
CA THR A 54 1.39 23.05 1.26
C THR A 54 0.53 22.15 0.38
N LEU A 55 0.68 22.24 -0.94
CA LEU A 55 0.00 21.34 -1.90
C LEU A 55 0.40 19.88 -1.67
N MET A 56 1.66 19.59 -1.34
CA MET A 56 2.08 18.22 -0.99
C MET A 56 1.42 17.73 0.31
N VAL A 57 1.28 18.57 1.34
CA VAL A 57 0.57 18.20 2.57
C VAL A 57 -0.90 17.93 2.28
N ILE A 58 -1.54 18.77 1.48
CA ILE A 58 -2.93 18.59 1.04
C ILE A 58 -3.07 17.29 0.25
N ASP A 59 -2.20 17.03 -0.73
CA ASP A 59 -2.24 15.81 -1.55
C ASP A 59 -2.03 14.56 -0.70
N ASN A 60 -1.09 14.58 0.24
CA ASN A 60 -0.91 13.49 1.21
C ASN A 60 -2.19 13.26 2.05
N TYR A 61 -2.86 14.32 2.51
CA TYR A 61 -4.06 14.25 3.33
C TYR A 61 -5.34 13.91 2.54
N LEU A 62 -5.33 14.14 1.22
CA LEU A 62 -6.41 13.72 0.32
C LEU A 62 -6.18 12.32 -0.23
N GLU A 63 -4.91 11.92 -0.39
CA GLU A 63 -4.50 10.54 -0.64
C GLU A 63 -4.71 9.66 0.59
N GLU A 64 -4.83 10.22 1.80
CA GLU A 64 -5.46 9.56 2.96
C GLU A 64 -6.91 9.23 2.61
N ASN A 65 -7.05 8.16 1.82
CA ASN A 65 -8.19 7.27 1.87
C ASN A 65 -8.50 7.00 3.35
N ASP A 66 -9.79 6.92 3.66
CA ASP A 66 -10.43 6.62 4.96
C ASP A 66 -9.82 5.43 5.77
N ASP A 67 -8.84 4.73 5.19
CA ASP A 67 -8.14 3.55 5.71
C ASP A 67 -6.72 3.82 6.25
N THR A 68 -6.19 5.05 6.17
CA THR A 68 -4.85 5.38 6.69
C THR A 68 -4.93 5.74 8.16
N LYS A 69 -4.26 4.96 9.02
CA LYS A 69 -4.32 5.10 10.48
C LYS A 69 -2.92 5.28 11.06
N MET A 70 -2.79 6.15 12.04
CA MET A 70 -1.56 6.24 12.86
C MET A 70 -1.58 5.14 13.92
N MET A 71 -0.50 4.36 13.99
CA MET A 71 -0.38 3.22 14.89
C MET A 71 0.99 3.23 15.55
N LYS A 72 1.06 2.79 16.81
CA LYS A 72 2.35 2.59 17.46
C LYS A 72 3.04 1.39 16.82
N ILE A 73 4.34 1.50 16.61
CA ILE A 73 5.12 0.42 15.98
C ILE A 73 5.13 -0.87 16.80
N GLU A 74 4.96 -0.77 18.12
CA GLU A 74 4.88 -1.89 19.06
C GLU A 74 3.58 -2.70 18.92
N ASP A 75 2.51 -2.09 18.41
CA ASP A 75 1.21 -2.76 18.24
C ASP A 75 1.15 -3.60 16.96
N ILE A 76 2.13 -3.44 16.05
CA ILE A 76 2.19 -4.16 14.77
C ILE A 76 2.65 -5.60 15.02
N LYS A 77 1.82 -6.57 14.60
CA LYS A 77 2.14 -7.99 14.70
C LYS A 77 2.89 -8.46 13.47
N ILE A 78 3.95 -9.25 13.66
CA ILE A 78 4.79 -9.75 12.55
C ILE A 78 4.52 -11.25 12.40
N TYR A 79 4.12 -11.68 11.20
CA TYR A 79 4.00 -13.11 10.92
C TYR A 79 5.39 -13.80 11.02
N PRO A 80 5.46 -15.06 11.51
CA PRO A 80 6.73 -15.77 11.65
C PRO A 80 7.55 -15.84 10.36
N CYS A 81 6.88 -15.91 9.20
CA CYS A 81 7.53 -15.96 7.89
C CYS A 81 8.38 -14.72 7.58
N PHE A 82 7.96 -13.53 8.01
CA PHE A 82 8.76 -12.30 7.85
C PHE A 82 10.00 -12.31 8.74
N ALA A 83 9.87 -12.81 9.98
CA ALA A 83 11.00 -12.93 10.88
C ALA A 83 12.05 -13.94 10.36
N ALA A 84 11.59 -15.05 9.77
CA ALA A 84 12.44 -16.06 9.17
C ALA A 84 13.13 -15.61 7.87
N ASN A 85 12.48 -14.75 7.07
CA ASN A 85 12.98 -14.29 5.77
C ASN A 85 13.35 -12.81 5.83
N LYS A 86 14.50 -12.49 6.44
CA LYS A 86 14.98 -11.11 6.50
C LYS A 86 15.24 -10.54 5.10
N PRO A 87 14.91 -9.26 4.85
CA PRO A 87 15.27 -8.59 3.60
C PRO A 87 16.77 -8.64 3.33
N LYS A 88 17.16 -8.72 2.06
CA LYS A 88 18.57 -8.68 1.65
C LYS A 88 19.22 -7.33 2.08
N PRO A 89 20.51 -7.32 2.48
CA PRO A 89 21.20 -6.10 2.87
C PRO A 89 21.12 -4.99 1.83
N ASP A 90 21.31 -5.29 0.55
CA ASP A 90 21.23 -4.29 -0.53
C ASP A 90 19.86 -3.61 -0.59
N LYS A 91 18.78 -4.39 -0.38
CA LYS A 91 17.41 -3.86 -0.33
C LYS A 91 17.24 -2.94 0.87
N MET A 92 17.84 -3.27 2.02
CA MET A 92 17.80 -2.40 3.20
C MET A 92 18.59 -1.12 2.98
N ASN A 93 19.80 -1.19 2.42
CA ASN A 93 20.65 -0.04 2.15
C ASN A 93 19.98 0.97 1.21
N GLN A 94 19.29 0.49 0.15
CA GLN A 94 18.54 1.37 -0.74
C GLN A 94 17.40 2.11 -0.01
N LYS A 95 16.71 1.42 0.90
CA LYS A 95 15.60 2.01 1.67
C LYS A 95 16.13 3.00 2.72
N GLU A 96 17.26 2.69 3.34
CA GLU A 96 17.98 3.57 4.28
C GLU A 96 18.43 4.85 3.59
N GLN A 97 19.05 4.76 2.41
CA GLN A 97 19.48 5.93 1.65
C GLN A 97 18.29 6.84 1.31
N TYR A 98 17.19 6.26 0.81
CA TYR A 98 15.98 7.03 0.55
C TYR A 98 15.45 7.73 1.81
N PHE A 99 15.46 7.03 2.95
CA PHE A 99 15.03 7.61 4.23
C PHE A 99 15.95 8.75 4.67
N ALA A 100 17.27 8.61 4.53
CA ALA A 100 18.24 9.65 4.87
C ALA A 100 18.08 10.91 3.99
N GLU A 101 17.76 10.73 2.70
CA GLU A 101 17.59 11.84 1.75
C GLU A 101 16.26 12.59 1.92
N THR A 102 15.19 11.88 2.30
CA THR A 102 13.82 12.42 2.27
C THR A 102 13.17 12.59 3.65
N GLY A 103 13.67 11.87 4.66
CA GLY A 103 13.01 11.69 5.96
C GLY A 103 11.77 10.79 5.92
N LEU A 104 11.48 10.13 4.78
CA LEU A 104 10.25 9.37 4.57
C LEU A 104 10.50 7.87 4.39
N LEU A 105 9.56 7.06 4.89
CA LEU A 105 9.52 5.63 4.60
C LEU A 105 9.06 5.40 3.16
N GLN A 106 9.90 4.81 2.32
CA GLN A 106 9.63 4.66 0.88
C GLN A 106 8.40 3.80 0.56
N SER A 107 8.02 2.88 1.45
CA SER A 107 6.92 1.95 1.22
C SER A 107 5.93 2.00 2.38
N ARG A 108 4.64 1.95 2.06
CA ARG A 108 3.56 1.93 3.06
C ARG A 108 3.62 0.65 3.88
N ILE A 109 3.24 0.74 5.16
CA ILE A 109 3.03 -0.42 6.02
C ILE A 109 1.57 -0.86 5.87
N ILE A 110 1.37 -2.10 5.43
CA ILE A 110 0.03 -2.65 5.17
C ILE A 110 -0.24 -3.76 6.19
N LEU A 111 -1.35 -3.67 6.89
CA LEU A 111 -1.78 -4.63 7.90
C LEU A 111 -3.06 -5.34 7.48
N ASP A 112 -3.27 -6.57 7.97
CA ASP A 112 -4.58 -7.20 7.94
C ASP A 112 -5.51 -6.63 9.02
N SER A 113 -6.79 -7.03 8.98
CA SER A 113 -7.81 -6.62 9.94
C SER A 113 -7.49 -6.98 11.40
N ARG A 114 -6.52 -7.86 11.65
CA ARG A 114 -6.07 -8.32 12.98
C ARG A 114 -4.78 -7.62 13.43
N GLY A 115 -4.25 -6.70 12.62
CA GLY A 115 -3.03 -5.94 12.87
C GLY A 115 -1.74 -6.68 12.51
N ASN A 116 -1.81 -7.77 11.73
CA ASN A 116 -0.60 -8.44 11.25
C ASN A 116 -0.08 -7.81 9.97
N LEU A 117 1.25 -7.68 9.87
CA LEU A 117 1.92 -7.13 8.70
C LEU A 117 1.68 -8.02 7.45
N ILE A 118 1.09 -7.42 6.42
CA ILE A 118 0.91 -8.00 5.09
C ILE A 118 2.06 -7.57 4.16
N ASP A 119 2.42 -6.28 4.19
CA ASP A 119 3.50 -5.71 3.35
C ASP A 119 4.13 -4.48 4.04
N GLY A 120 5.29 -4.05 3.56
CA GLY A 120 6.05 -2.92 4.11
C GLY A 120 7.05 -3.32 5.19
N TYR A 121 7.49 -4.59 5.23
CA TYR A 121 8.40 -5.08 6.27
C TYR A 121 9.72 -4.31 6.36
N THR A 122 10.29 -3.89 5.23
CA THR A 122 11.50 -3.05 5.24
C THR A 122 11.25 -1.69 5.90
N SER A 123 10.08 -1.09 5.67
CA SER A 123 9.72 0.19 6.30
C SER A 123 9.50 0.03 7.80
N TYR A 124 8.87 -1.07 8.23
CA TYR A 124 8.75 -1.41 9.65
C TYR A 124 10.13 -1.58 10.33
N LEU A 125 11.06 -2.28 9.69
CA LEU A 125 12.41 -2.48 10.23
C LEU A 125 13.18 -1.15 10.33
N LEU A 126 13.09 -0.29 9.31
CA LEU A 126 13.68 1.05 9.33
C LEU A 126 13.09 1.91 10.44
N ALA A 127 11.77 1.93 10.57
CA ALA A 127 11.12 2.69 11.63
C ALA A 127 11.57 2.24 13.02
N LYS A 128 11.77 0.93 13.24
CA LYS A 128 12.38 0.43 14.49
C LYS A 128 13.82 0.86 14.67
N ALA A 129 14.65 0.80 13.62
CA ALA A 129 16.07 1.16 13.70
C ALA A 129 16.28 2.64 14.03
N HIS A 130 15.40 3.52 13.54
CA HIS A 130 15.43 4.98 13.77
C HIS A 130 14.54 5.44 14.94
N ASP A 131 14.11 4.51 15.79
CA ASP A 131 13.28 4.77 16.98
C ASP A 131 11.96 5.53 16.71
N ILE A 132 11.41 5.40 15.51
CA ILE A 132 10.12 5.97 15.13
C ILE A 132 9.01 5.21 15.86
N LYS A 133 8.35 5.90 16.81
CA LYS A 133 7.34 5.28 17.68
C LYS A 133 5.99 5.11 17.02
N ILE A 134 5.62 6.04 16.13
CA ILE A 134 4.30 6.09 15.49
C ILE A 134 4.50 6.09 13.98
N VAL A 135 3.81 5.20 13.29
CA VAL A 135 3.88 5.02 11.84
C VAL A 135 2.48 5.10 11.22
N SER A 136 2.41 5.56 9.98
CA SER A 136 1.20 5.46 9.18
C SER A 136 1.05 4.04 8.64
N VAL A 137 -0.14 3.48 8.81
CA VAL A 137 -0.49 2.14 8.32
C VAL A 137 -1.76 2.20 7.47
N ARG A 138 -1.90 1.23 6.57
CA ARG A 138 -3.17 0.96 5.88
C ARG A 138 -3.64 -0.45 6.16
N TYR A 139 -4.96 -0.63 6.17
CA TYR A 139 -5.53 -1.96 6.20
C TYR A 139 -5.69 -2.49 4.78
N GLY A 140 -5.25 -3.72 4.57
CA GLY A 140 -5.36 -4.45 3.33
C GLY A 140 -5.86 -5.88 3.58
N LYS A 141 -6.07 -6.61 2.50
CA LYS A 141 -6.38 -8.03 2.55
C LYS A 141 -5.25 -8.79 1.89
N ARG A 142 -4.89 -9.94 2.46
CA ARG A 142 -4.04 -10.93 1.81
C ARG A 142 -4.86 -12.21 1.71
N GLN A 143 -5.20 -12.62 0.50
CA GLN A 143 -6.03 -13.81 0.27
C GLN A 143 -5.24 -14.87 -0.47
N ILE A 144 -5.52 -16.12 -0.13
CA ILE A 144 -4.97 -17.30 -0.80
C ILE A 144 -6.10 -18.14 -1.38
N VAL A 145 -5.80 -18.83 -2.47
CA VAL A 145 -6.65 -19.88 -3.00
C VAL A 145 -6.01 -21.24 -2.73
N ARG A 146 -6.84 -22.21 -2.34
CA ARG A 146 -6.48 -23.62 -2.46
C ARG A 146 -7.15 -24.18 -3.70
N ALA A 147 -6.36 -24.71 -4.62
CA ALA A 147 -6.82 -25.15 -5.92
C ALA A 147 -6.17 -26.47 -6.35
N SER A 148 -6.82 -27.19 -7.26
CA SER A 148 -6.31 -28.44 -7.83
C SER A 148 -6.32 -28.40 -9.36
N TYR A 149 -5.40 -29.15 -9.97
CA TYR A 149 -5.35 -29.29 -11.44
C TYR A 149 -6.50 -30.14 -12.00
N LYS A 150 -7.05 -31.05 -11.18
CA LYS A 150 -8.15 -31.95 -11.53
C LYS A 150 -9.19 -31.94 -10.40
N PRO A 151 -10.49 -32.13 -10.71
CA PRO A 151 -11.53 -32.32 -9.69
C PRO A 151 -11.12 -33.41 -8.70
N GLY A 152 -11.24 -33.16 -7.40
CA GLY A 152 -10.86 -34.10 -6.33
C GLY A 152 -9.35 -34.36 -6.17
N GLY A 153 -8.48 -33.69 -6.93
CA GLY A 153 -7.04 -33.86 -6.85
C GLY A 153 -6.39 -33.16 -5.65
N ARG A 154 -5.06 -33.35 -5.50
CA ARG A 154 -4.27 -32.67 -4.47
C ARG A 154 -4.42 -31.15 -4.55
N LEU A 155 -4.66 -30.54 -3.39
CA LEU A 155 -4.77 -29.10 -3.23
C LEU A 155 -3.40 -28.46 -3.00
N TYR A 156 -3.16 -27.38 -3.72
CA TYR A 156 -2.00 -26.52 -3.61
C TYR A 156 -2.47 -25.08 -3.33
N SER A 157 -1.60 -24.27 -2.74
CA SER A 157 -1.92 -22.90 -2.33
C SER A 157 -1.23 -21.88 -3.23
N TRP A 158 -1.96 -20.83 -3.61
CA TRP A 158 -1.44 -19.67 -4.32
C TRP A 158 -2.00 -18.39 -3.70
N GLU A 159 -1.21 -17.32 -3.75
CA GLU A 159 -1.63 -15.99 -3.32
C GLU A 159 -2.42 -15.28 -4.43
N LEU A 160 -3.46 -14.54 -4.03
CA LEU A 160 -4.21 -13.68 -4.93
C LEU A 160 -3.53 -12.30 -5.01
N PRO A 161 -3.26 -11.78 -6.23
CA PRO A 161 -2.88 -10.39 -6.40
C PRO A 161 -4.03 -9.48 -5.98
N GLU A 162 -3.70 -8.26 -5.58
CA GLU A 162 -4.67 -7.27 -5.07
C GLU A 162 -5.89 -7.10 -5.99
N ALA A 163 -5.66 -7.06 -7.30
CA ALA A 163 -6.71 -6.91 -8.32
C ALA A 163 -7.75 -8.06 -8.35
N LEU A 164 -7.44 -9.20 -7.74
CA LEU A 164 -8.31 -10.40 -7.70
C LEU A 164 -8.89 -10.68 -6.31
N ILE A 165 -8.49 -9.91 -5.29
CA ILE A 165 -9.05 -10.02 -3.93
C ILE A 165 -10.56 -9.80 -3.98
N ASN A 166 -11.33 -10.67 -3.31
CA ASN A 166 -12.80 -10.72 -3.32
C ASN A 166 -13.45 -10.91 -4.71
N ARG A 167 -12.68 -11.23 -5.77
CA ARG A 167 -13.19 -11.46 -7.13
C ARG A 167 -13.10 -12.93 -7.57
N VAL A 168 -12.52 -13.78 -6.74
CA VAL A 168 -12.37 -15.22 -6.98
C VAL A 168 -13.25 -15.98 -6.00
N SER A 169 -13.93 -17.01 -6.49
CA SER A 169 -14.81 -17.88 -5.73
C SER A 169 -14.46 -19.36 -5.94
N ALA A 170 -14.97 -20.24 -5.07
CA ALA A 170 -14.88 -21.67 -5.29
C ALA A 170 -15.57 -22.07 -6.61
N GLY A 171 -14.94 -22.95 -7.37
CA GLY A 171 -15.36 -23.36 -8.70
C GLY A 171 -14.70 -22.57 -9.84
N ASP A 172 -14.13 -21.41 -9.57
CA ASP A 172 -13.46 -20.61 -10.61
C ASP A 172 -12.22 -21.32 -11.15
N LYS A 173 -11.95 -21.09 -12.44
CA LYS A 173 -10.70 -21.53 -13.08
C LYS A 173 -9.73 -20.37 -13.10
N VAL A 174 -8.56 -20.54 -12.50
CA VAL A 174 -7.53 -19.51 -12.43
C VAL A 174 -6.24 -19.96 -13.09
N LEU A 175 -5.52 -19.01 -13.69
CA LEU A 175 -4.18 -19.22 -14.22
C LEU A 175 -3.16 -18.99 -13.11
N VAL A 176 -2.23 -19.91 -12.93
CA VAL A 176 -1.22 -19.86 -11.87
C VAL A 176 0.18 -20.08 -12.42
N HIS A 177 1.17 -19.46 -11.78
CA HIS A 177 2.57 -19.82 -11.99
C HIS A 177 2.92 -21.10 -11.25
N THR A 178 3.58 -22.03 -11.94
CA THR A 178 4.14 -23.27 -11.39
C THR A 178 5.61 -23.38 -11.78
N GLU A 179 6.34 -24.33 -11.20
CA GLU A 179 7.72 -24.64 -11.61
C GLU A 179 7.82 -25.07 -13.08
N ARG A 180 6.73 -25.63 -13.62
CA ARG A 180 6.64 -26.16 -14.98
C ARG A 180 5.90 -25.21 -15.93
N GLY A 181 5.89 -23.91 -15.60
CA GLY A 181 5.23 -22.86 -16.37
C GLY A 181 3.79 -22.56 -15.92
N VAL A 182 3.05 -21.85 -16.76
CA VAL A 182 1.68 -21.40 -16.46
C VAL A 182 0.69 -22.56 -16.62
N LYS A 183 -0.20 -22.74 -15.64
CA LYS A 183 -1.23 -23.79 -15.65
C LYS A 183 -2.58 -23.24 -15.22
N VAL A 184 -3.65 -23.94 -15.62
CA VAL A 184 -5.02 -23.68 -15.15
C VAL A 184 -5.32 -24.63 -13.99
N VAL A 185 -5.87 -24.09 -12.91
CA VAL A 185 -6.35 -24.85 -11.74
C VAL A 185 -7.78 -24.44 -11.40
N THR A 186 -8.51 -25.34 -10.74
CA THR A 186 -9.87 -25.07 -10.24
C THR A 186 -9.80 -24.73 -8.77
N VAL A 187 -10.33 -23.57 -8.40
CA VAL A 187 -10.35 -23.07 -7.02
C VAL A 187 -11.32 -23.94 -6.21
N ALA A 188 -10.82 -24.54 -5.14
CA ALA A 188 -11.65 -25.28 -4.19
C ALA A 188 -12.15 -24.37 -3.07
N VAL A 189 -11.28 -23.46 -2.59
CA VAL A 189 -11.63 -22.50 -1.53
C VAL A 189 -10.74 -21.27 -1.60
N VAL A 190 -11.29 -20.13 -1.21
CA VAL A 190 -10.58 -18.87 -0.99
C VAL A 190 -10.55 -18.60 0.52
N LYS A 191 -9.38 -18.20 1.04
CA LYS A 191 -9.19 -17.90 2.47
C LYS A 191 -8.38 -16.62 2.63
N GLU A 192 -8.53 -15.95 3.77
CA GLU A 192 -7.54 -14.97 4.20
C GLU A 192 -6.26 -15.69 4.63
N TYR A 193 -5.12 -15.10 4.30
CA TYR A 193 -3.81 -15.62 4.67
C TYR A 193 -3.66 -15.57 6.19
N ALA A 194 -3.29 -16.70 6.80
CA ALA A 194 -3.21 -16.82 8.26
C ALA A 194 -1.78 -16.77 8.80
N GLY A 195 -0.75 -16.68 7.95
CA GLY A 195 0.66 -16.65 8.35
C GLY A 195 1.28 -18.01 8.64
N ASN A 196 0.53 -19.09 8.43
CA ASN A 196 0.96 -20.46 8.69
C ASN A 196 1.24 -21.24 7.40
N GLU A 197 0.95 -20.63 6.25
CA GLU A 197 1.13 -21.24 4.95
C GLU A 197 2.61 -21.26 4.54
N PRO A 198 3.07 -22.33 3.87
CA PRO A 198 4.47 -22.44 3.47
C PRO A 198 4.82 -21.39 2.42
N GLU A 199 5.73 -20.49 2.77
CA GLU A 199 6.31 -19.48 1.88
C GLU A 199 7.49 -20.07 1.08
N PRO A 200 7.82 -19.53 -0.12
CA PRO A 200 7.10 -18.46 -0.81
C PRO A 200 5.84 -18.98 -1.51
N LEU A 201 4.72 -18.29 -1.31
CA LEU A 201 3.52 -18.54 -2.11
C LEU A 201 3.70 -17.97 -3.52
N ARG A 202 3.43 -18.80 -4.54
CA ARG A 202 3.36 -18.33 -5.92
C ARG A 202 2.03 -17.59 -6.14
N MET A 203 2.00 -16.66 -7.08
CA MET A 203 0.80 -15.86 -7.36
C MET A 203 -0.12 -16.50 -8.42
N VAL A 204 -1.43 -16.23 -8.25
CA VAL A 204 -2.42 -16.31 -9.32
C VAL A 204 -2.18 -15.18 -10.31
N ILE A 205 -2.26 -15.49 -11.60
CA ILE A 205 -2.06 -14.54 -12.70
C ILE A 205 -3.38 -13.84 -13.03
N ASN A 206 -4.42 -14.63 -13.32
CA ASN A 206 -5.72 -14.10 -13.72
C ASN A 206 -6.82 -15.16 -13.54
N VAL A 207 -8.08 -14.73 -13.54
CA VAL A 207 -9.25 -15.60 -13.62
C VAL A 207 -9.55 -15.88 -15.09
N LYS A 208 -9.69 -17.17 -15.44
CA LYS A 208 -10.19 -17.54 -16.76
C LYS A 208 -11.70 -17.35 -16.72
N GLN A 209 -12.21 -16.24 -17.26
CA GLN A 209 -13.65 -16.03 -17.41
C GLN A 209 -14.26 -17.25 -18.12
N ALA A 210 -15.13 -17.97 -17.42
CA ALA A 210 -16.12 -18.77 -18.11
C ALA A 210 -17.05 -17.78 -18.80
N ARG A 211 -17.34 -17.97 -20.10
CA ARG A 211 -18.47 -17.29 -20.73
C ARG A 211 -19.68 -17.60 -19.86
N ARG A 212 -20.13 -16.63 -19.06
CA ARG A 212 -21.45 -16.71 -18.43
C ARG A 212 -22.42 -16.59 -19.60
N VAL A 213 -23.09 -17.70 -19.90
CA VAL A 213 -24.20 -17.75 -20.86
C VAL A 213 -25.37 -17.01 -20.24
#